data_AF-A0A9P1BW69-F1
#
_entry.id   AF-A0A9P1BW69-F1
#
_cell.length_a   1.000
_cell.length_b   1.000
_cell.length_c   1.000
_cell.angle_alpha   90.00
_cell.angle_beta   90.00
_cell.angle_gamma   90.00
#
_symmetry.space_group_name_H-M   'P 1'
#
loop_
_entity.id
_entity.type
_entity.pdbx_description
1 polymer ?
#
loop_
_entity_poly.entity_id
_entity_poly.type
_entity_poly.pdbx_seq_one_letter_code
_entity_poly.pdbx_strand_id
1 'polypeptide(L)'
;MLHGSKKIVTVSPSSTEWLYERPEFGGSEYADRVFSADVLEPDAGVQPDVRHVRGMEGIISAGELIYLPVNVPHAIQTQDGTSVMLAWQMPVPGIARLFWMKTCSFLEELSDFPPWAEKCAILKKLMSENQEASD
;
A
#
# COMPACT_ATOMS: atom_id res chain seq x y z
N MET A 1 -4.19 8.11 2.38
CA MET A 1 -3.66 8.60 3.66
C MET A 1 -4.72 9.40 4.40
N LEU A 2 -4.97 9.09 5.67
CA LEU A 2 -6.05 9.70 6.44
C LEU A 2 -5.56 10.91 7.27
N HIS A 3 -4.57 10.72 8.14
CA HIS A 3 -4.03 11.77 9.01
C HIS A 3 -2.52 11.67 9.11
N GLY A 4 -1.81 12.79 9.23
CA GLY A 4 -0.34 12.84 9.29
C GLY A 4 0.32 12.62 7.94
N SER A 5 1.59 12.19 7.97
CA SER A 5 2.45 11.94 6.81
C SER A 5 3.19 10.60 6.96
N LYS A 6 3.41 9.90 5.84
CA LYS A 6 4.23 8.69 5.79
C LYS A 6 5.21 8.77 4.63
N LYS A 7 6.48 8.48 4.89
CA LYS A 7 7.47 8.17 3.86
C LYS A 7 7.19 6.76 3.34
N ILE A 8 7.22 6.60 2.03
CA ILE A 8 7.09 5.31 1.38
C ILE A 8 8.24 5.11 0.40
N VAL A 9 8.76 3.89 0.37
CA VAL A 9 9.69 3.42 -0.64
C VAL A 9 9.07 2.20 -1.29
N THR A 10 8.91 2.20 -2.60
CA THR A 10 8.52 1.03 -3.39
C THR A 10 9.73 0.52 -4.15
N VAL A 11 9.89 -0.80 -4.25
CA VAL A 11 11.01 -1.43 -4.94
C VAL A 11 10.48 -2.21 -6.13
N SER A 12 11.22 -2.21 -7.24
CA SER A 12 10.85 -3.04 -8.39
C SER A 12 10.78 -4.52 -7.98
N PRO A 13 9.74 -5.27 -8.38
CA PRO A 13 9.70 -6.73 -8.18
C PRO A 13 10.91 -7.46 -8.78
N SER A 14 11.59 -6.87 -9.78
CA SER A 14 12.82 -7.41 -10.36
C SER A 14 14.05 -7.24 -9.46
N SER A 15 13.96 -6.51 -8.35
CA SER A 15 15.05 -6.24 -7.42
C SER A 15 14.90 -6.99 -6.09
N THR A 16 13.93 -7.91 -5.99
CA THR A 16 13.63 -8.68 -4.78
C THR A 16 14.80 -9.55 -4.33
N GLU A 17 15.61 -10.05 -5.26
CA GLU A 17 16.79 -10.86 -4.96
C GLU A 17 17.83 -10.11 -4.09
N TRP A 18 17.87 -8.78 -4.18
CA TRP A 18 18.79 -7.93 -3.41
C TRP A 18 18.21 -7.45 -2.07
N LEU A 19 16.97 -7.85 -1.76
CA LEU A 19 16.29 -7.48 -0.52
C LEU A 19 16.41 -8.54 0.59
N TYR A 20 17.05 -9.69 0.30
CA TYR A 20 17.27 -10.77 1.27
C TYR A 20 15.95 -11.25 1.90
N GLU A 21 15.09 -11.86 1.08
CA GLU A 21 13.81 -12.44 1.50
C GLU A 21 14.01 -13.43 2.65
N ARG A 22 13.19 -13.31 3.69
CA ARG A 22 13.30 -14.18 4.87
C ARG A 22 12.76 -15.57 4.54
N PRO A 23 13.37 -16.64 5.09
CA PRO A 23 12.82 -17.98 4.93
C PRO A 23 11.42 -18.05 5.55
N GLU A 24 10.49 -18.68 4.85
CA GLU A 24 9.13 -18.93 5.34
C GLU A 24 9.16 -19.96 6.48
N PHE A 25 8.97 -19.52 7.73
CA PHE A 25 8.87 -20.41 8.89
C PHE A 25 7.41 -20.63 9.29
N GLY A 26 6.70 -21.50 8.55
CA GLY A 26 5.41 -22.06 8.98
C GLY A 26 4.22 -21.61 8.14
N GLY A 27 3.42 -22.59 7.71
CA GLY A 27 2.39 -22.50 6.66
C GLY A 27 1.13 -21.72 6.99
N SER A 28 1.25 -20.47 7.45
CA SER A 28 0.14 -19.52 7.31
C SER A 28 0.18 -19.00 5.87
N GLU A 29 -0.96 -19.01 5.16
CA GLU A 29 -1.08 -18.52 3.77
C GLU A 29 -0.77 -17.01 3.62
N TYR A 30 -0.49 -16.34 4.74
CA TYR A 30 -0.10 -14.93 4.85
C TYR A 30 1.32 -14.75 5.42
N ALA A 31 2.08 -15.83 5.64
CA ALA A 31 3.43 -15.77 6.21
C ALA A 31 4.45 -15.28 5.18
N ASP A 32 5.09 -14.16 5.53
CA ASP A 32 6.51 -13.88 5.34
C ASP A 32 7.08 -13.63 3.94
N ARG A 33 6.40 -12.81 3.12
CA ARG A 33 7.11 -12.00 2.10
C ARG A 33 7.77 -10.76 2.72
N VAL A 34 8.51 -10.99 3.80
CA VAL A 34 9.24 -9.94 4.52
C VAL A 34 10.71 -10.03 4.15
N PHE A 35 11.28 -8.88 3.84
CA PHE A 35 12.66 -8.74 3.45
C PHE A 35 13.51 -8.36 4.65
N SER A 36 14.76 -8.82 4.67
CA SER A 36 15.70 -8.47 5.74
C SER A 36 16.37 -7.13 5.49
N ALA A 37 16.38 -6.64 4.24
CA ALA A 37 16.89 -5.32 3.91
C ALA A 37 15.96 -4.21 4.39
N ASP A 38 16.52 -3.24 5.13
CA ASP A 38 15.87 -1.97 5.37
C ASP A 38 16.13 -1.03 4.18
N VAL A 39 15.11 -0.82 3.36
CA VAL A 39 15.21 0.07 2.19
C VAL A 39 14.98 1.54 2.53
N LEU A 40 14.56 1.85 3.75
CA LEU A 40 14.45 3.23 4.26
C LEU A 40 15.79 3.71 4.81
N GLU A 41 16.53 2.80 5.45
CA GLU A 41 17.85 3.04 6.05
C GLU A 41 18.85 1.94 5.63
N PRO A 42 19.28 1.91 4.35
CA PRO A 42 20.08 0.79 3.83
C PRO A 42 21.51 0.76 4.39
N ASP A 43 21.90 -0.37 4.96
CA ASP A 43 23.27 -0.65 5.43
C ASP A 43 24.01 -1.59 4.47
N ALA A 44 24.76 -1.00 3.54
CA ALA A 44 25.59 -1.74 2.59
C ALA A 44 26.80 -2.44 3.23
N GLY A 45 27.13 -2.16 4.50
CA GLY A 45 28.16 -2.88 5.25
C GLY A 45 27.70 -4.27 5.68
N VAL A 46 26.42 -4.40 6.02
CA VAL A 46 25.79 -5.68 6.43
C VAL A 46 25.17 -6.40 5.22
N GLN A 47 24.52 -5.66 4.32
CA GLN A 47 23.78 -6.17 3.17
C GLN A 47 24.23 -5.45 1.88
N PRO A 48 25.39 -5.83 1.33
CA PRO A 48 26.03 -5.09 0.25
C PRO A 48 25.21 -5.04 -1.03
N ASP A 49 24.32 -6.01 -1.27
CA ASP A 49 23.53 -6.06 -2.50
C ASP A 49 22.43 -4.99 -2.55
N VAL A 50 22.06 -4.39 -1.42
CA VAL A 50 21.05 -3.32 -1.34
C VAL A 50 21.43 -2.11 -2.21
N ARG A 51 22.72 -1.88 -2.50
CA ARG A 51 23.18 -0.84 -3.43
C ARG A 51 22.64 -0.98 -4.86
N HIS A 52 22.24 -2.20 -5.24
CA HIS A 52 21.68 -2.53 -6.54
C HIS A 52 20.17 -2.29 -6.61
N VAL A 53 19.51 -2.15 -5.47
CA VAL A 53 18.08 -1.89 -5.38
C VAL A 53 17.73 -0.56 -6.06
N ARG A 54 16.64 -0.58 -6.83
CA ARG A 54 16.04 0.60 -7.44
C ARG A 54 14.57 0.65 -7.07
N GLY A 55 14.14 1.85 -6.73
CA GLY A 55 12.81 2.08 -6.20
C GLY A 55 12.35 3.51 -6.40
N MET A 56 11.09 3.75 -6.05
CA MET A 56 10.54 5.09 -5.97
C MET A 56 10.37 5.45 -4.50
N GLU A 57 10.83 6.64 -4.14
CA GLU A 57 10.62 7.22 -2.81
C GLU A 57 9.61 8.36 -2.90
N GLY A 58 8.74 8.46 -1.91
CA GLY A 58 7.82 9.58 -1.80
C GLY A 58 7.33 9.79 -0.37
N ILE A 59 6.69 10.95 -0.14
CA ILE A 59 5.94 11.24 1.07
C ILE A 59 4.48 11.29 0.69
N ILE A 60 3.63 10.59 1.44
CA ILE A 60 2.18 10.62 1.30
C ILE A 60 1.61 11.38 2.50
N SER A 61 0.95 12.48 2.22
CA SER A 61 0.32 13.39 3.17
C SER A 61 -1.19 13.14 3.30
N ALA A 62 -1.79 13.66 4.36
CA ALA A 62 -3.23 13.53 4.59
C ALA A 62 -4.07 14.02 3.40
N GLY A 63 -4.97 13.17 2.89
CA GLY A 63 -5.77 13.44 1.68
C GLY A 63 -5.20 12.86 0.40
N GLU A 64 -3.93 12.45 0.38
CA GLU A 64 -3.33 11.82 -0.80
C GLU A 64 -3.61 10.31 -0.86
N LEU A 65 -3.62 9.79 -2.08
CA LEU A 65 -3.79 8.38 -2.39
C LEU A 65 -2.50 7.85 -3.02
N ILE A 66 -2.14 6.62 -2.67
CA ILE A 66 -1.11 5.87 -3.38
C ILE A 66 -1.70 4.56 -3.88
N TYR A 67 -1.31 4.19 -5.10
CA TYR A 67 -1.57 2.87 -5.64
C TYR A 67 -0.31 2.01 -5.44
N LEU A 68 -0.48 0.87 -4.76
CA LEU A 68 0.56 -0.14 -4.59
C LEU A 68 0.20 -1.35 -5.45
N PRO A 69 0.96 -1.63 -6.53
CA PRO A 69 0.70 -2.79 -7.35
C PRO A 69 0.91 -4.09 -6.57
N VAL A 70 0.21 -5.14 -7.00
CA VAL A 70 0.32 -6.47 -6.39
C VAL A 70 1.76 -6.96 -6.48
N ASN A 71 2.25 -7.57 -5.39
CA ASN A 71 3.62 -8.11 -5.26
C ASN A 71 4.76 -7.08 -5.36
N VAL A 72 4.49 -5.79 -5.26
CA VAL A 72 5.54 -4.76 -5.17
C VAL A 72 6.02 -4.66 -3.72
N PRO A 73 7.30 -4.98 -3.43
CA PRO A 73 7.87 -4.73 -2.11
C PRO A 73 7.81 -3.24 -1.79
N HIS A 74 7.42 -2.92 -0.57
CA HIS A 74 7.34 -1.54 -0.11
C HIS A 74 7.63 -1.44 1.38
N ALA A 75 8.25 -0.33 1.78
CA ALA A 75 8.48 0.04 3.16
C ALA A 75 7.78 1.37 3.45
N ILE A 76 7.16 1.48 4.61
CA ILE A 76 6.36 2.65 5.00
C ILE A 76 6.78 3.08 6.41
N GLN A 77 7.14 4.36 6.57
CA GLN A 77 7.57 4.94 7.84
C GLN A 77 6.75 6.19 8.14
N THR A 78 6.24 6.30 9.37
CA THR A 78 5.59 7.54 9.84
C THR A 78 6.64 8.62 10.03
N GLN A 79 6.40 9.84 9.53
CA GLN A 79 7.35 10.95 9.66
C GLN A 79 7.09 11.77 10.93
N ASP A 80 5.85 12.21 11.17
CA ASP A 80 5.57 13.29 12.14
C ASP A 80 4.52 12.91 13.21
N GLY A 81 4.87 11.98 14.10
CA GLY A 81 4.01 11.63 15.24
C GLY A 81 2.90 10.64 14.89
N THR A 82 1.64 10.97 15.16
CA THR A 82 0.51 10.07 14.88
C THR A 82 0.12 10.13 13.41
N SER A 83 0.03 8.97 12.77
CA SER A 83 -0.48 8.87 11.40
C SER A 83 -1.54 7.79 11.28
N VAL A 84 -2.54 8.05 10.44
CA VAL A 84 -3.61 7.11 10.14
C VAL A 84 -3.66 6.89 8.63
N MET A 85 -3.62 5.64 8.20
CA MET A 85 -3.70 5.24 6.80
C MET A 85 -4.71 4.12 6.66
N LEU A 86 -5.61 4.25 5.69
CA LEU A 86 -6.48 3.17 5.24
C LEU A 86 -5.82 2.49 4.05
N ALA A 87 -5.61 1.19 4.12
CA ALA A 87 -5.15 0.37 3.02
C ALA A 87 -6.34 -0.41 2.44
N TRP A 88 -6.57 -0.27 1.14
CA TRP A 88 -7.61 -1.00 0.42
C TRP A 88 -6.98 -2.09 -0.44
N GLN A 89 -7.21 -3.36 -0.11
CA GLN A 89 -6.70 -4.50 -0.89
C GLN A 89 -7.78 -5.03 -1.82
N MET A 90 -7.52 -4.99 -3.13
CA MET A 90 -8.42 -5.56 -4.13
C MET A 90 -7.90 -6.92 -4.60
N PRO A 91 -8.69 -8.01 -4.46
CA PRO A 91 -8.33 -9.27 -5.09
C PRO A 91 -8.41 -9.16 -6.62
N VAL A 92 -7.58 -9.96 -7.30
CA VAL A 92 -7.50 -10.11 -8.77
C VAL A 92 -8.90 -10.41 -9.35
N PRO A 93 -9.24 -10.02 -10.60
CA PRO A 93 -10.62 -9.72 -11.08
C PRO A 93 -11.74 -10.76 -10.86
N GLY A 94 -11.45 -12.00 -10.50
CA GLY A 94 -12.47 -13.04 -10.25
C GLY A 94 -13.36 -12.81 -9.02
N ILE A 95 -12.94 -11.98 -8.05
CA ILE A 95 -13.70 -11.72 -6.79
C ILE A 95 -14.13 -10.24 -6.67
N ALA A 96 -13.75 -9.40 -7.64
CA ALA A 96 -13.87 -7.94 -7.59
C ALA A 96 -15.30 -7.44 -7.28
N ARG A 97 -16.34 -8.12 -7.80
CA ARG A 97 -17.74 -7.68 -7.66
C ARG A 97 -18.32 -7.78 -6.24
N LEU A 98 -18.00 -8.86 -5.52
CA LEU A 98 -18.44 -9.02 -4.12
C LEU A 98 -17.69 -8.08 -3.18
N PHE A 99 -16.43 -7.80 -3.49
CA PHE A 99 -15.60 -6.85 -2.75
C PHE A 99 -16.01 -5.39 -3.01
N TRP A 100 -16.42 -5.07 -4.23
CA TRP A 100 -16.96 -3.76 -4.60
C TRP A 100 -18.15 -3.35 -3.72
N MET A 101 -19.11 -4.26 -3.53
CA MET A 101 -20.28 -3.97 -2.69
C MET A 101 -19.90 -3.68 -1.24
N LYS A 102 -18.94 -4.43 -0.67
CA LYS A 102 -18.42 -4.15 0.68
C LYS A 102 -17.67 -2.82 0.75
N THR A 103 -17.02 -2.41 -0.33
CA THR A 103 -16.34 -1.11 -0.46
C THR A 103 -17.31 0.04 -0.39
N CYS A 104 -18.39 -0.04 -1.16
CA CYS A 104 -19.43 0.98 -1.17
C CYS A 104 -20.07 1.13 0.21
N SER A 105 -20.40 0.01 0.89
CA SER A 105 -20.95 0.04 2.24
C SER A 105 -19.99 0.66 3.27
N PHE A 106 -18.70 0.32 3.23
CA PHE A 106 -17.71 0.90 4.13
C PHE A 106 -17.49 2.41 3.88
N LEU A 107 -17.51 2.85 2.61
CA LEU A 107 -17.41 4.27 2.27
C LEU A 107 -18.69 5.06 2.61
N GLU A 108 -19.85 4.40 2.71
CA GLU A 108 -21.07 4.97 3.28
C GLU A 108 -20.93 5.18 4.78
N GLU A 109 -20.50 4.16 5.52
CA GLU A 109 -20.25 4.27 6.96
C GLU A 109 -19.18 5.30 7.30
N LEU A 110 -18.11 5.39 6.50
CA LEU A 110 -17.07 6.41 6.69
C LEU A 110 -17.55 7.82 6.33
N SER A 111 -18.48 7.97 5.39
CA SER A 111 -18.98 9.29 5.00
C SER A 111 -19.80 9.98 6.09
N ASP A 112 -20.29 9.23 7.08
CA ASP A 112 -20.95 9.78 8.27
C ASP A 112 -19.98 10.44 9.25
N PHE A 113 -18.66 10.29 9.04
CA PHE A 113 -17.65 10.94 9.84
C PHE A 113 -17.20 12.26 9.18
N PRO A 114 -17.33 13.42 9.86
CA PRO A 114 -17.26 14.75 9.24
C PRO A 114 -16.00 15.10 8.43
N PRO A 115 -14.78 14.64 8.74
CA PRO A 115 -13.61 14.94 7.89
C PRO A 115 -13.51 14.02 6.66
N TRP A 116 -14.40 13.04 6.52
CA TRP A 116 -14.33 11.95 5.55
C TRP A 116 -15.42 11.99 4.48
N ALA A 117 -16.51 12.72 4.71
CA ALA A 117 -17.63 12.82 3.77
C ALA A 117 -17.18 13.23 2.36
N GLU A 118 -16.37 14.30 2.25
CA GLU A 118 -15.89 14.83 0.96
C GLU A 118 -14.90 13.87 0.27
N LYS A 119 -14.00 13.25 1.05
CA LYS A 119 -13.01 12.30 0.51
C LYS A 119 -13.65 10.99 0.07
N CYS A 120 -14.66 10.52 0.80
CA CYS A 120 -15.46 9.34 0.44
C CYS A 120 -16.28 9.62 -0.83
N ALA A 121 -16.80 10.83 -1.01
CA ALA A 121 -17.50 11.22 -2.24
C ALA A 121 -16.57 11.18 -3.47
N ILE A 122 -15.33 11.67 -3.34
CA ILE A 122 -14.31 11.60 -4.42
C ILE A 122 -13.97 10.14 -4.75
N LEU A 123 -13.74 9.31 -3.73
CA LEU A 123 -13.46 7.88 -3.92
C LEU A 123 -14.64 7.15 -4.58
N LYS A 124 -15.88 7.38 -4.14
CA LYS A 124 -17.09 6.82 -4.76
C LYS A 124 -17.20 7.20 -6.24
N LYS A 125 -16.86 8.45 -6.60
CA LYS A 125 -16.86 8.93 -7.99
C LYS A 125 -15.78 8.25 -8.85
N LEU A 126 -14.54 8.20 -8.37
CA LEU A 126 -13.43 7.52 -9.06
C LEU A 126 -13.70 6.03 -9.23
N MET A 127 -14.41 5.44 -8.27
CA MET A 127 -14.87 4.07 -8.34
C MET A 127 -15.92 3.88 -9.45
N SER A 128 -16.98 4.69 -9.49
CA SER A 128 -18.00 4.57 -10.54
C SER A 128 -17.42 4.75 -11.97
N GLU A 129 -16.47 5.66 -12.15
CA GLU A 129 -15.84 5.92 -13.46
C GLU A 129 -14.98 4.74 -13.95
N ASN A 130 -14.31 4.02 -13.05
CA ASN A 130 -13.52 2.83 -13.42
C ASN A 130 -14.38 1.59 -13.68
N GLN A 131 -15.60 1.54 -13.12
CA GLN A 131 -16.54 0.46 -13.36
C GLN A 131 -17.09 0.52 -14.79
N GLU A 132 -17.37 1.72 -15.31
CA GLU A 132 -17.81 1.93 -16.69
C GLU A 132 -16.71 1.68 -17.73
N ALA A 133 -15.43 1.83 -17.35
CA ALA A 133 -14.29 1.59 -18.24
C ALA A 133 -13.90 0.11 -18.38
N SER A 134 -14.50 -0.78 -17.58
CA SER A 134 -14.17 -2.22 -17.52
C SER A 134 -15.25 -3.12 -18.15
N ASP A 135 -16.36 -2.55 -18.61
CA ASP A 135 -17.44 -3.21 -19.38
C ASP A 135 -17.24 -2.98 -20.90
#